data_AF-A0AAX3EFS2-F1
#
_entry.id   AF-A0AAX3EFS2-F1
#
_cell.length_a   1.000
_cell.length_b   1.000
_cell.length_c   1.000
_cell.angle_alpha   90.00
_cell.angle_beta   90.00
_cell.angle_gamma   90.00
#
_symmetry.space_group_name_H-M   'P 1'
#
loop_
_entity.id
_entity.type
_entity.pdbx_description
1 polymer ?
#
loop_
_entity_poly.entity_id
_entity_poly.type
_entity_poly.pdbx_seq_one_letter_code
_entity_poly.pdbx_strand_id
1 'polypeptide(L)'
;MHILDSVDAASLRNDVPEFRAGDTLKVHVNIIEGKNSRVQVFQGFVLGRQGDGVRETFTVRKVSFGVGVERTFPVHSPIIDKIEVVTKGDVRRAKLYYMRALRGKAAKIKEKRDFAK
;
A
#
# COMPACT_ATOMS: atom_id res chain seq x y z
N MET A 1 -2.74 25.40 -6.41
CA MET A 1 -1.57 25.61 -5.55
C MET A 1 -2.05 25.76 -4.13
N HIS A 2 -1.58 24.88 -3.24
CA HIS A 2 -1.79 25.03 -1.82
C HIS A 2 -0.64 25.85 -1.22
N ILE A 3 -0.93 26.57 -0.15
CA ILE A 3 0.01 27.51 0.50
C ILE A 3 1.29 26.80 0.97
N LEU A 4 1.21 25.49 1.25
CA LEU A 4 2.30 24.68 1.80
C LEU A 4 3.07 23.88 0.74
N ASP A 5 2.76 24.04 -0.56
CA ASP A 5 3.38 23.25 -1.63
C ASP A 5 4.92 23.37 -1.61
N SER A 6 5.46 24.55 -1.27
CA SER A 6 6.91 24.79 -1.20
C SER A 6 7.60 24.03 -0.06
N VAL A 7 6.89 23.77 1.04
CA VAL A 7 7.39 23.00 2.18
C VAL A 7 7.26 21.51 1.90
N ASP A 8 6.12 21.09 1.35
CA ASP A 8 5.81 19.69 1.07
C ASP A 8 6.76 19.11 0.01
N ALA A 9 7.16 19.92 -0.98
CA ALA A 9 8.03 19.51 -2.08
C ALA A 9 9.35 18.87 -1.61
N ALA A 10 9.93 19.32 -0.50
CA ALA A 10 11.18 18.78 0.03
C ALA A 10 11.04 17.35 0.60
N SER A 11 9.81 16.96 0.97
CA SER A 11 9.52 15.66 1.58
C SER A 11 8.88 14.66 0.60
N LEU A 12 8.55 15.09 -0.62
CA LEU A 12 7.99 14.22 -1.64
C LEU A 12 9.03 13.24 -2.17
N ARG A 13 8.59 12.01 -2.38
CA ARG A 13 9.38 10.92 -2.97
C ARG A 13 9.01 10.72 -4.43
N ASN A 14 10.02 10.50 -5.26
CA ASN A 14 9.86 10.30 -6.71
C ASN A 14 9.89 8.83 -7.13
N ASP A 15 10.22 7.91 -6.22
CA ASP A 15 10.39 6.47 -6.46
C ASP A 15 9.12 5.64 -6.19
N VAL A 16 7.99 6.30 -5.94
CA VAL A 16 6.71 5.65 -5.63
C VAL A 16 6.08 5.14 -6.92
N PRO A 17 5.86 3.82 -7.08
CA PRO A 17 5.18 3.28 -8.25
C PRO A 17 3.71 3.67 -8.26
N GLU A 18 3.10 3.71 -9.44
CA GLU A 18 1.65 3.86 -9.56
C GLU A 18 0.96 2.56 -9.10
N PHE A 19 0.05 2.68 -8.12
CA PHE A 19 -0.77 1.58 -7.63
C PHE A 19 -2.11 2.10 -7.12
N ARG A 20 -3.10 1.22 -7.10
CA ARG A 20 -4.48 1.52 -6.68
C ARG A 20 -5.02 0.48 -5.71
N ALA A 21 -6.22 0.75 -5.20
CA ALA A 21 -6.94 -0.22 -4.39
C ALA A 21 -7.14 -1.54 -5.15
N GLY A 22 -6.94 -2.65 -4.46
CA GLY A 22 -7.01 -4.01 -5.02
C GLY A 22 -5.68 -4.57 -5.51
N ASP A 23 -4.68 -3.74 -5.78
CA ASP A 23 -3.35 -4.22 -6.17
C ASP A 23 -2.65 -4.89 -4.98
N THR A 24 -1.86 -5.93 -5.26
CA THR A 24 -1.03 -6.60 -4.26
C THR A 24 0.34 -5.96 -4.25
N LEU A 25 0.76 -5.45 -3.09
CA LEU A 25 2.06 -4.81 -2.90
C LEU A 25 2.95 -5.64 -1.98
N LYS A 26 4.27 -5.51 -2.18
CA LYS A 26 5.29 -5.76 -1.15
C LYS A 26 5.80 -4.41 -0.68
N VAL A 27 5.57 -4.09 0.58
CA VAL A 27 6.10 -2.87 1.21
C VAL A 27 7.29 -3.26 2.06
N HIS A 28 8.48 -2.79 1.70
CA HIS A 28 9.71 -3.02 2.43
C HIS A 28 9.83 -1.96 3.52
N VAL A 29 9.67 -2.37 4.77
CA VAL A 29 9.68 -1.46 5.93
C VAL A 29 10.97 -1.66 6.69
N ASN A 30 11.71 -0.58 6.89
CA ASN A 30 12.88 -0.59 7.76
C ASN A 30 12.41 -0.59 9.23
N ILE A 31 12.88 -1.58 10.00
CA ILE A 31 12.57 -1.72 11.42
C ILE A 31 13.89 -1.65 12.19
N ILE A 32 13.94 -0.75 13.15
CA ILE A 32 15.09 -0.52 14.02
C ILE A 32 14.79 -1.17 15.37
N GLU A 33 15.56 -2.20 15.72
CA GLU A 33 15.50 -2.94 16.98
C GLU A 33 16.77 -2.60 17.78
N GLY A 34 16.73 -1.49 18.53
CA GLY A 34 17.88 -0.99 19.27
C GLY A 34 19.00 -0.49 18.35
N LYS A 35 20.13 -1.20 18.32
CA LYS A 35 21.29 -0.89 17.46
C LYS A 35 21.23 -1.55 16.08
N ASN A 36 20.38 -2.56 15.91
CA ASN A 36 20.29 -3.32 14.66
C ASN A 36 19.09 -2.83 13.85
N SER A 37 19.25 -2.79 12.52
CA SER A 37 18.17 -2.50 11.58
C SER A 37 17.97 -3.65 10.62
N ARG A 38 16.72 -3.98 10.30
CA ARG A 38 16.37 -4.98 9.29
C ARG A 38 15.19 -4.52 8.44
N VAL A 39 15.19 -4.93 7.18
CA VAL A 39 14.06 -4.70 6.28
C VAL A 39 13.05 -5.83 6.44
N GLN A 40 11.84 -5.50 6.86
CA GLN A 40 10.72 -6.42 6.93
C GLN A 40 9.77 -6.17 5.75
N VAL A 41 9.45 -7.23 5.00
CA VAL A 41 8.49 -7.14 3.90
C VAL A 41 7.07 -7.36 4.43
N PHE A 42 6.20 -6.38 4.19
CA PHE A 42 4.76 -6.49 4.41
C PHE A 42 4.06 -6.66 3.06
N GLN A 43 3.70 -7.90 2.73
CA GLN A 43 2.97 -8.24 1.51
C GLN A 43 1.47 -8.38 1.75
N GLY A 44 0.66 -7.69 0.96
CA GLY A 44 -0.80 -7.75 1.02
C GLY A 44 -1.46 -6.89 -0.05
N PHE A 45 -2.79 -6.88 -0.11
CA PHE A 45 -3.51 -6.05 -1.08
C PHE A 45 -3.85 -4.68 -0.49
N VAL A 46 -3.91 -3.66 -1.35
CA VAL A 46 -4.29 -2.30 -0.96
C VAL A 46 -5.80 -2.27 -0.72
N LEU A 47 -6.17 -1.98 0.52
CA LEU A 47 -7.56 -1.82 0.93
C LEU A 47 -8.11 -0.45 0.49
N GLY A 48 -7.25 0.56 0.47
CA GLY A 48 -7.57 1.92 0.02
C GLY A 48 -6.35 2.84 0.10
N ARG A 49 -6.43 3.95 -0.63
CA ARG A 49 -5.46 5.06 -0.63
C ARG A 49 -6.24 6.36 -0.41
N GLN A 50 -5.68 7.29 0.35
CA GLN A 50 -6.37 8.49 0.78
C GLN A 50 -5.40 9.65 1.02
N GLY A 51 -5.90 10.87 0.87
CA GLY A 51 -5.09 12.08 0.95
C GLY A 51 -4.38 12.38 -0.36
N ASP A 52 -3.55 13.41 -0.33
CA ASP A 52 -2.78 13.94 -1.44
C ASP A 52 -1.41 14.42 -0.93
N GLY A 53 -0.46 14.63 -1.85
CA GLY A 53 0.86 15.17 -1.54
C GLY A 53 1.58 14.41 -0.42
N VAL A 54 2.30 15.14 0.43
CA VAL A 54 3.15 14.54 1.49
C VAL A 54 2.36 13.72 2.52
N ARG A 55 1.09 14.07 2.72
CA ARG A 55 0.18 13.47 3.71
C ARG A 55 -0.62 12.28 3.15
N GLU A 56 -0.35 11.89 1.91
CA GLU A 56 -0.99 10.75 1.29
C GLU A 56 -0.67 9.45 2.04
N THR A 57 -1.69 8.63 2.29
CA THR A 57 -1.57 7.36 2.98
C THR A 57 -2.28 6.23 2.23
N PHE A 58 -1.82 5.00 2.44
CA PHE A 58 -2.46 3.81 1.90
C PHE A 58 -2.48 2.69 2.94
N THR A 59 -3.53 1.88 2.91
CA THR A 59 -3.71 0.76 3.84
C THR A 59 -3.53 -0.55 3.11
N VAL A 60 -2.59 -1.37 3.58
CA VAL A 60 -2.36 -2.72 3.07
C VAL A 60 -2.97 -3.72 4.05
N ARG A 61 -3.75 -4.67 3.52
CA ARG A 61 -4.35 -5.77 4.30
C ARG A 61 -3.71 -7.09 3.90
N LYS A 62 -3.30 -7.87 4.89
CA LYS A 62 -2.88 -9.27 4.71
C LYS A 62 -3.55 -10.16 5.76
N VAL A 63 -3.61 -11.45 5.48
CA VAL A 63 -3.96 -12.45 6.50
C VAL A 63 -2.66 -13.08 6.97
N SER A 64 -2.37 -12.98 8.26
CA SER A 64 -1.18 -13.56 8.90
C SER A 64 -1.66 -14.54 9.95
N PHE A 65 -1.28 -15.81 9.84
CA PHE A 65 -1.66 -16.85 10.81
C PHE A 65 -3.18 -16.91 11.08
N GLY A 66 -4.00 -16.77 10.04
CA GLY A 66 -5.46 -16.78 10.14
C GLY A 66 -6.10 -15.48 10.64
N VAL A 67 -5.31 -14.50 11.08
CA VAL A 67 -5.78 -13.20 11.56
C VAL A 67 -5.57 -12.13 10.49
N GLY A 68 -6.61 -11.33 10.22
CA GLY A 68 -6.52 -10.19 9.31
C GLY A 68 -5.72 -9.06 9.95
N VAL A 69 -4.63 -8.65 9.32
CA VAL A 69 -3.77 -7.54 9.75
C VAL A 69 -3.85 -6.43 8.71
N GLU A 70 -4.20 -5.23 9.16
CA GLU A 70 -4.17 -4.02 8.34
C GLU A 70 -3.05 -3.12 8.85
N ARG A 71 -2.27 -2.54 7.93
CA ARG A 71 -1.26 -1.55 8.24
C ARG A 71 -1.39 -0.37 7.29
N THR A 72 -1.52 0.82 7.85
CA THR A 72 -1.56 2.08 7.10
C THR A 72 -0.17 2.68 7.06
N PHE A 73 0.23 3.12 5.87
CA PHE A 73 1.53 3.68 5.57
C PHE A 73 1.37 5.06 4.95
N PRO A 74 2.13 6.08 5.41
CA PRO A 74 2.32 7.29 4.63
C PRO A 74 3.19 6.99 3.41
N VAL A 75 2.73 7.40 2.23
CA VAL A 75 3.39 7.11 0.94
C VAL A 75 4.84 7.61 0.94
N HIS A 76 5.06 8.80 1.49
CA HIS A 76 6.36 9.47 1.48
C HIS A 76 7.21 9.21 2.72
N SER A 77 6.84 8.26 3.57
CA SER A 77 7.57 8.01 4.81
C SER A 77 8.99 7.44 4.53
N PRO A 78 10.02 7.91 5.25
CA PRO A 78 11.39 7.38 5.13
C PRO A 78 11.55 5.98 5.72
N ILE A 79 10.57 5.51 6.51
CA ILE A 79 10.59 4.13 7.05
C ILE A 79 10.38 3.08 5.96
N ILE A 80 9.85 3.48 4.79
CA ILE A 80 9.62 2.60 3.67
C ILE A 80 10.87 2.64 2.80
N ASP A 81 11.53 1.51 2.64
CA ASP A 81 12.68 1.40 1.75
C ASP A 81 12.21 1.34 0.29
N LYS A 82 11.27 0.44 0.00
CA LYS A 82 10.78 0.16 -1.34
C LYS A 82 9.31 -0.24 -1.35
N ILE A 83 8.59 0.12 -2.41
CA ILE A 83 7.24 -0.36 -2.72
C ILE A 83 7.32 -1.12 -4.04
N GLU A 84 6.88 -2.38 -4.05
CA GLU A 84 6.81 -3.19 -5.27
C GLU A 84 5.36 -3.60 -5.55
N VAL A 85 4.90 -3.38 -6.78
CA VAL A 85 3.63 -3.90 -7.26
C VAL A 85 3.84 -5.33 -7.73
N VAL A 86 3.18 -6.28 -7.08
CA VAL A 86 3.28 -7.71 -7.41
C VAL A 86 2.23 -8.10 -8.45
N THR A 87 0.97 -7.70 -8.21
CA THR A 87 -0.14 -7.97 -9.13
C THR A 87 -1.12 -6.81 -9.12
N LYS A 88 -1.72 -6.53 -10.29
CA LYS A 88 -2.80 -5.55 -10.43
C LYS A 88 -4.15 -6.20 -10.15
N GLY A 89 -4.95 -5.59 -9.27
CA GLY A 89 -6.27 -6.08 -8.90
C GLY A 89 -7.37 -5.57 -9.82
N ASP A 90 -8.31 -6.43 -10.19
CA ASP A 90 -9.56 -6.07 -10.85
C ASP A 90 -10.66 -5.83 -9.81
N VAL A 91 -10.85 -4.56 -9.47
CA VAL A 91 -11.85 -4.08 -8.53
C VAL A 91 -12.51 -2.81 -9.06
N ARG A 92 -13.77 -2.59 -8.67
CA ARG A 92 -14.56 -1.41 -9.09
C ARG A 92 -14.64 -0.32 -8.03
N ARG A 93 -14.40 -0.63 -6.76
CA ARG A 93 -14.50 0.32 -5.64
C ARG A 93 -13.13 0.91 -5.31
N ALA A 94 -13.07 2.21 -5.04
CA ALA A 94 -11.84 2.89 -4.60
C ALA A 94 -11.40 2.49 -3.18
N LYS A 95 -12.34 2.02 -2.34
CA LYS A 95 -12.09 1.54 -0.98
C LYS A 95 -12.76 0.18 -0.79
N LEU A 96 -11.98 -0.83 -0.42
CA LEU A 96 -12.38 -2.23 -0.36
C LEU A 96 -12.74 -2.70 1.05
N TYR A 97 -13.33 -1.84 1.89
CA TYR A 97 -13.64 -2.17 3.28
C TYR A 97 -14.54 -3.40 3.47
N TYR A 98 -15.35 -3.74 2.46
CA TYR A 98 -16.16 -4.97 2.46
C TYR A 98 -15.30 -6.25 2.56
N MET A 99 -14.03 -6.20 2.14
CA MET A 99 -13.08 -7.32 2.25
C MET A 99 -12.76 -7.70 3.70
N ARG A 100 -13.11 -6.85 4.68
CA ARG A 100 -12.95 -7.16 6.11
C ARG A 100 -13.84 -8.30 6.57
N ALA A 101 -15.05 -8.41 6.00
CA ALA A 101 -16.02 -9.43 6.32
C ALA A 101 -15.78 -10.76 5.56
N LEU A 102 -14.99 -10.72 4.49
CA LEU A 102 -14.76 -11.87 3.61
C LEU A 102 -13.53 -12.68 4.07
N ARG A 103 -13.58 -14.00 3.86
CA ARG A 103 -12.49 -14.94 4.14
C ARG A 103 -12.34 -15.98 3.03
N GLY A 104 -11.17 -16.61 2.95
CA GLY A 104 -10.90 -17.70 2.02
C GLY A 104 -11.16 -17.32 0.55
N LYS A 105 -11.87 -18.18 -0.18
CA LYS A 105 -12.17 -17.99 -1.61
C LYS A 105 -12.97 -16.70 -1.90
N ALA A 106 -13.82 -16.26 -0.97
CA ALA A 106 -14.63 -15.05 -1.16
C ALA A 106 -13.77 -13.77 -1.10
N ALA A 107 -12.63 -13.80 -0.40
CA ALA A 107 -11.70 -12.68 -0.31
C ALA A 107 -10.66 -12.67 -1.45
N LYS A 108 -10.82 -13.52 -2.48
CA LYS A 108 -9.90 -13.55 -3.63
C LYS A 108 -10.21 -12.38 -4.57
N ILE A 109 -9.23 -11.51 -4.75
CA ILE A 109 -9.27 -10.45 -5.77
C ILE A 109 -8.86 -11.05 -7.11
N LYS A 110 -9.61 -10.76 -8.17
CA LYS A 110 -9.25 -11.17 -9.52
C LYS A 110 -8.07 -10.34 -10.01
N GLU A 111 -7.17 -10.95 -10.76
CA GLU A 111 -6.08 -10.22 -11.39
C GLU A 111 -6.59 -9.49 -12.62
N LYS A 112 -6.22 -8.21 -12.76
CA LYS A 112 -6.53 -7.44 -13.96
C LYS A 112 -5.56 -7.84 -15.06
N ARG A 113 -6.09 -8.53 -16.07
CA ARG A 113 -5.36 -8.81 -17.31
C ARG A 113 -5.57 -7.62 -18.23
N ASP A 114 -4.51 -6.87 -18.51
CA ASP A 114 -4.53 -5.88 -19.56
C ASP A 114 -4.51 -6.65 -20.89
N PHE A 115 -5.68 -6.75 -21.56
CA PHE A 115 -5.79 -7.35 -22.90
C PHE A 115 -5.31 -6.40 -24.01
N ALA A 116 -4.53 -5.38 -23.66
CA ALA A 116 -3.99 -4.41 -24.60
C ALA A 116 -2.72 -5.01 -25.23
N LYS A 117 -2.85 -5.37 -26.51
CA LYS A 117 -1.74 -5.38 -27.47
C LYS A 117 -1.44 -3.95 -27.90
#